data_AF-A0A4Y6S5R2-F1
#
_entry.id   AF-A0A4Y6S5R2-F1
#
_cell.length_a   1.000
_cell.length_b   1.000
_cell.length_c   1.000
_cell.angle_alpha   90.00
_cell.angle_beta   90.00
_cell.angle_gamma   90.00
#
_symmetry.space_group_name_H-M   'P 1'
#
loop_
_entity.id
_entity.type
_entity.pdbx_description
1 polymer ?
#
loop_
_entity_poly.entity_id
_entity_poly.type
_entity_poly.pdbx_seq_one_letter_code
_entity_poly.pdbx_strand_id
1 'polypeptide(L)'
;MGSDVTRAQAVSWFARAVFALSFFVPLHEAVQANETFRLSLPVDCKLGQDCFVQNYVDLDPEPGVLDAICGSAAYDGHKGTDFRVLNTKATANVLAAAPGIVRGARNDMADRLVQTEIDRAGVKGRECGNGVVLVHEDGWETQYCHLQKGSVAVKAGDKIARGQKLGRIGYSGLAAFAHVHLSVRKDGAVVDPFWGRSPSKDILKACTVSEPSQETSLWQNGVGDLLKDASGSLIELGFADGPMSTVDLENGSISSPLADSGALVFFARAINLRKGDRLVLKVQGPEGEFAASTGKPMPRSKAQWVAFSGRKLREKRWPAGTYQGEAVLVRNGKAVSRGTARFVLD
;
A
#
# COMPACT_ATOMS: atom_id res chain seq x y z
N MET A 1 47.22 101.57 18.31
CA MET A 1 47.43 101.18 16.89
C MET A 1 48.39 100.02 16.87
N GLY A 2 48.03 98.92 16.19
CA GLY A 2 48.93 97.79 15.96
C GLY A 2 48.54 96.51 16.71
N SER A 3 47.75 95.69 16.03
CA SER A 3 47.21 94.38 16.41
C SER A 3 48.14 93.21 16.05
N ASP A 4 48.07 92.18 16.90
CA ASP A 4 48.01 90.73 16.64
C ASP A 4 49.22 89.92 16.11
N VAL A 5 49.92 89.28 17.06
CA VAL A 5 49.76 87.85 17.49
C VAL A 5 49.68 86.77 16.38
N THR A 6 50.83 86.10 16.22
CA THR A 6 51.13 84.64 16.16
C THR A 6 50.03 83.60 15.86
N ARG A 7 50.43 82.55 15.11
CA ARG A 7 49.88 81.19 15.27
C ARG A 7 50.98 80.13 15.10
N ALA A 8 51.18 79.32 16.13
CA ALA A 8 52.02 78.12 16.14
C ALA A 8 51.13 76.86 16.26
N GLN A 9 51.62 75.76 15.70
CA GLN A 9 50.92 74.48 15.51
C GLN A 9 50.94 73.59 16.77
N ALA A 10 49.89 72.78 16.95
CA ALA A 10 49.86 71.67 17.91
C ALA A 10 49.34 70.39 17.23
N VAL A 11 50.00 69.26 17.53
CA VAL A 11 49.74 67.90 17.02
C VAL A 11 48.82 67.16 18.00
N SER A 12 47.79 66.48 17.49
CA SER A 12 46.80 65.72 18.27
C SER A 12 47.02 64.21 18.16
N TRP A 13 46.97 63.53 19.30
CA TRP A 13 46.94 62.07 19.47
C TRP A 13 45.50 61.58 19.57
N PHE A 14 45.09 60.60 18.75
CA PHE A 14 43.78 59.94 18.84
C PHE A 14 43.89 58.56 19.50
N ALA A 15 43.25 58.39 20.65
CA ALA A 15 42.98 57.08 21.27
C ALA A 15 41.70 56.48 20.68
N ARG A 16 41.72 55.19 20.29
CA ARG A 16 40.55 54.43 19.84
C ARG A 16 39.94 53.66 21.00
N ALA A 17 38.70 53.97 21.35
CA ALA A 17 37.87 53.16 22.26
C ALA A 17 37.20 52.01 21.47
N VAL A 18 37.30 50.78 21.97
CA VAL A 18 36.61 49.60 21.43
C VAL A 18 35.30 49.43 22.20
N PHE A 19 34.17 49.64 21.52
CA PHE A 19 32.84 49.29 22.04
C PHE A 19 32.55 47.82 21.72
N ALA A 20 32.43 46.98 22.76
CA ALA A 20 31.90 45.63 22.63
C ALA A 20 30.37 45.70 22.62
N LEU A 21 29.74 45.48 21.46
CA LEU A 21 28.30 45.26 21.36
C LEU A 21 27.98 43.81 21.78
N SER A 22 27.38 43.65 22.96
CA SER A 22 26.75 42.39 23.37
C SER A 22 25.42 42.23 22.61
N PHE A 23 25.41 41.42 21.56
CA PHE A 23 24.19 40.99 20.90
C PHE A 23 23.47 39.96 21.77
N PHE A 24 22.42 40.37 22.47
CA PHE A 24 21.42 39.46 23.02
C PHE A 24 20.63 38.86 21.85
N VAL A 25 20.94 37.63 21.46
CA VAL A 25 20.07 36.84 20.58
C VAL A 25 18.94 36.30 21.45
N PRO A 26 17.68 36.68 21.25
CA PRO A 26 16.59 36.02 21.95
C PRO A 26 16.56 34.57 21.47
N LEU A 27 16.71 33.63 22.40
CA LEU A 27 16.35 32.23 22.21
C LEU A 27 14.86 32.21 21.82
N HIS A 28 14.60 32.19 20.52
CA HIS A 28 13.29 31.78 20.02
C HIS A 28 13.18 30.31 20.34
N GLU A 29 12.45 29.98 21.40
CA GLU A 29 11.76 28.71 21.44
C GLU A 29 10.91 28.68 20.18
N ALA A 30 11.36 27.93 19.18
CA ALA A 30 10.49 27.54 18.11
C ALA A 30 9.35 26.77 18.78
N VAL A 31 8.20 27.42 18.92
CA VAL A 31 6.94 26.74 19.18
C VAL A 31 6.82 25.75 18.03
N GLN A 32 7.18 24.49 18.29
CA GLN A 32 6.85 23.43 17.35
C GLN A 32 5.33 23.46 17.27
N ALA A 33 4.81 23.97 16.16
CA ALA A 33 3.42 23.78 15.82
C ALA A 33 3.18 22.28 15.95
N ASN A 34 2.25 21.92 16.82
CA ASN A 34 1.84 20.53 17.01
C ASN A 34 1.45 20.02 15.62
N GLU A 35 2.32 19.24 14.97
CA GLU A 35 2.00 18.70 13.66
C GLU A 35 0.81 17.79 13.89
N THR A 36 -0.36 18.21 13.43
CA THR A 36 -1.58 17.39 13.46
C THR A 36 -1.22 15.98 13.00
N PHE A 37 -1.61 14.96 13.75
CA PHE A 37 -1.26 13.58 13.42
C PHE A 37 -1.62 13.25 11.96
N ARG A 38 -0.58 13.01 11.14
CA ARG A 38 -0.68 12.66 9.72
C ARG A 38 0.12 11.41 9.40
N LEU A 39 -0.32 10.67 8.39
CA LEU A 39 0.24 9.40 7.93
C LEU A 39 0.87 9.55 6.54
N SER A 40 2.13 9.13 6.41
CA SER A 40 2.77 8.90 5.11
C SER A 40 2.46 7.49 4.61
N LEU A 41 2.90 7.15 3.40
CA LEU A 41 2.83 5.78 2.90
C LEU A 41 3.59 4.83 3.84
N PRO A 42 3.00 3.68 4.24
CA PRO A 42 3.61 2.72 5.15
C PRO A 42 4.49 1.69 4.42
N VAL A 43 4.74 1.87 3.13
CA VAL A 43 5.46 0.92 2.27
C VAL A 43 6.36 1.67 1.28
N ASP A 44 7.48 1.07 0.89
CA ASP A 44 8.48 1.65 -0.03
C ASP A 44 8.44 1.05 -1.44
N CYS A 45 7.23 0.76 -1.93
CA CYS A 45 6.99 0.16 -3.24
C CYS A 45 6.17 1.10 -4.12
N LYS A 46 6.24 0.90 -5.44
CA LYS A 46 5.44 1.68 -6.37
C LYS A 46 4.01 1.18 -6.38
N LEU A 47 3.11 1.96 -5.77
CA LEU A 47 1.68 1.65 -5.76
C LEU A 47 1.12 1.52 -7.18
N GLY A 48 0.27 0.51 -7.37
CA GLY A 48 -0.31 0.16 -8.66
C GLY A 48 0.63 -0.61 -9.61
N GLN A 49 1.87 -0.90 -9.20
CA GLN A 49 2.84 -1.65 -10.01
C GLN A 49 3.50 -2.77 -9.19
N ASP A 50 4.18 -2.42 -8.11
CA ASP A 50 4.89 -3.38 -7.24
C ASP A 50 4.03 -3.82 -6.06
N CYS A 51 3.12 -2.94 -5.64
CA CYS A 51 2.20 -3.17 -4.54
C CYS A 51 0.86 -2.47 -4.74
N PHE A 52 -0.16 -2.94 -4.02
CA PHE A 52 -1.55 -2.59 -4.27
C PHE A 52 -2.31 -2.48 -2.95
N VAL A 53 -3.38 -1.67 -2.93
CA VAL A 53 -4.30 -1.64 -1.81
C VAL A 53 -5.36 -2.71 -2.02
N GLN A 54 -5.40 -3.72 -1.15
CA GLN A 54 -6.33 -4.84 -1.25
C GLN A 54 -7.59 -4.62 -0.41
N ASN A 55 -7.44 -4.14 0.82
CA ASN A 55 -8.57 -3.90 1.72
C ASN A 55 -8.41 -2.55 2.42
N TYR A 56 -9.53 -1.90 2.71
CA TYR A 56 -9.65 -0.73 3.58
C TYR A 56 -10.38 -1.08 4.87
N VAL A 57 -10.43 -0.12 5.80
CA VAL A 57 -11.25 -0.25 7.01
C VAL A 57 -12.69 -0.45 6.58
N ASP A 58 -13.36 -1.40 7.22
CA ASP A 58 -14.79 -1.56 7.08
C ASP A 58 -15.50 -0.49 7.91
N LEU A 59 -16.25 0.35 7.22
CA LEU A 59 -16.97 1.48 7.77
C LEU A 59 -18.39 1.10 8.20
N ASP A 60 -18.86 -0.10 7.84
CA ASP A 60 -20.15 -0.62 8.28
C ASP A 60 -20.03 -1.27 9.67
N PRO A 61 -20.68 -0.73 10.72
CA PRO A 61 -20.70 -1.38 12.02
C PRO A 61 -21.70 -2.55 12.09
N GLU A 62 -22.54 -2.75 11.07
CA GLU A 62 -23.50 -3.85 10.94
C GLU A 62 -22.99 -4.91 9.95
N PRO A 63 -23.63 -6.09 9.86
CA PRO A 63 -23.25 -7.09 8.86
C PRO A 63 -23.37 -6.53 7.44
N GLY A 64 -22.21 -6.23 6.84
CA GLY A 64 -22.10 -5.47 5.61
C GLY A 64 -20.63 -5.25 5.25
N VAL A 65 -20.37 -4.52 4.16
CA VAL A 65 -19.04 -4.03 3.82
C VAL A 65 -19.19 -2.66 3.19
N LEU A 66 -18.56 -1.65 3.79
CA LEU A 66 -18.35 -0.36 3.16
C LEU A 66 -16.89 0.07 3.31
N ASP A 67 -16.19 0.22 2.19
CA ASP A 67 -14.79 0.64 2.22
C ASP A 67 -14.63 2.17 2.34
N ALA A 68 -13.38 2.61 2.59
CA ALA A 68 -13.01 4.01 2.78
C ALA A 68 -13.36 4.98 1.63
N ILE A 69 -13.61 4.45 0.42
CA ILE A 69 -13.97 5.19 -0.80
C ILE A 69 -15.38 4.82 -1.27
N CYS A 70 -16.24 4.47 -0.32
CA CYS A 70 -17.64 4.15 -0.54
C CYS A 70 -17.85 2.98 -1.54
N GLY A 71 -16.89 2.05 -1.55
CA GLY A 71 -16.86 0.87 -2.38
C GLY A 71 -17.05 -0.42 -1.58
N SER A 72 -16.36 -1.48 -1.99
CA SER A 72 -16.48 -2.83 -1.41
C SER A 72 -15.13 -3.55 -1.28
N ALA A 73 -14.01 -2.81 -1.35
CA ALA A 73 -12.65 -3.30 -1.16
C ALA A 73 -12.34 -3.42 0.34
N ALA A 74 -13.11 -4.27 1.02
CA ALA A 74 -12.93 -4.67 2.41
C ALA A 74 -13.69 -5.99 2.65
N TYR A 75 -13.65 -6.50 3.87
CA TYR A 75 -14.51 -7.57 4.34
C TYR A 75 -15.09 -7.20 5.71
N ASP A 76 -16.19 -7.85 6.07
CA ASP A 76 -16.95 -7.56 7.29
C ASP A 76 -16.04 -7.56 8.53
N GLY A 77 -15.99 -6.43 9.23
CA GLY A 77 -15.21 -6.22 10.43
C GLY A 77 -13.71 -6.01 10.21
N HIS A 78 -13.26 -5.67 8.99
CA HIS A 78 -11.86 -5.33 8.72
C HIS A 78 -11.44 -4.00 9.38
N LYS A 79 -10.31 -3.97 10.08
CA LYS A 79 -9.93 -2.85 11.00
C LYS A 79 -8.72 -2.05 10.56
N GLY A 80 -8.33 -2.15 9.30
CA GLY A 80 -7.13 -1.48 8.80
C GLY A 80 -7.08 -1.39 7.28
N THR A 81 -5.95 -0.93 6.77
CA THR A 81 -5.67 -0.88 5.32
C THR A 81 -4.59 -1.91 4.98
N ASP A 82 -4.86 -2.75 3.98
CA ASP A 82 -3.95 -3.81 3.54
C ASP A 82 -3.18 -3.41 2.29
N PHE A 83 -1.86 -3.38 2.41
CA PHE A 83 -0.92 -3.09 1.33
C PHE A 83 -0.25 -4.40 0.91
N ARG A 84 -0.68 -4.95 -0.22
CA ARG A 84 -0.19 -6.23 -0.72
C ARG A 84 0.94 -6.09 -1.72
N VAL A 85 1.81 -7.08 -1.76
CA VAL A 85 2.65 -7.37 -2.93
C VAL A 85 1.97 -8.43 -3.81
N LEU A 86 2.56 -8.73 -4.97
CA LEU A 86 1.97 -9.69 -5.92
C LEU A 86 1.78 -11.09 -5.30
N ASN A 87 2.81 -11.59 -4.64
CA ASN A 87 2.89 -12.95 -4.12
C ASN A 87 3.98 -13.06 -3.04
N THR A 88 4.09 -14.24 -2.45
CA THR A 88 5.07 -14.55 -1.37
C THR A 88 6.54 -14.46 -1.78
N LYS A 89 6.86 -14.39 -3.08
CA LYS A 89 8.22 -14.17 -3.60
C LYS A 89 8.56 -12.69 -3.77
N ALA A 90 7.57 -11.82 -3.84
CA ALA A 90 7.75 -10.37 -3.88
C ALA A 90 7.98 -9.82 -2.46
N THR A 91 8.67 -8.69 -2.36
CA THR A 91 8.95 -8.05 -1.07
C THR A 91 8.91 -6.53 -1.21
N ALA A 92 8.55 -5.86 -0.11
CA ALA A 92 8.73 -4.43 0.08
C ALA A 92 9.02 -4.19 1.57
N ASN A 93 9.72 -3.10 1.89
CA ASN A 93 9.89 -2.70 3.27
C ASN A 93 8.61 -2.05 3.80
N VAL A 94 8.36 -2.29 5.09
CA VAL A 94 7.32 -1.60 5.85
C VAL A 94 7.96 -0.41 6.54
N LEU A 95 7.38 0.77 6.35
CA LEU A 95 7.85 2.04 6.90
C LEU A 95 6.88 2.56 7.95
N ALA A 96 7.40 3.26 8.95
CA ALA A 96 6.58 3.97 9.92
C ALA A 96 5.84 5.13 9.25
N ALA A 97 4.51 5.08 9.23
CA ALA A 97 3.68 6.12 8.63
C ALA A 97 3.71 7.44 9.41
N ALA A 98 4.07 7.42 10.69
CA ALA A 98 4.17 8.57 11.57
C ALA A 98 5.30 8.34 12.61
N PRO A 99 5.92 9.41 13.15
CA PRO A 99 6.92 9.28 14.20
C PRO A 99 6.26 8.80 15.50
N GLY A 100 6.97 8.02 16.31
CA GLY A 100 6.41 7.50 17.56
C GLY A 100 7.39 6.67 18.36
N ILE A 101 6.90 6.01 19.40
CA ILE A 101 7.67 5.09 20.25
C ILE A 101 7.14 3.67 20.04
N VAL A 102 8.02 2.69 19.88
CA VAL A 102 7.60 1.29 19.79
C VAL A 102 7.06 0.84 21.15
N ARG A 103 5.76 0.52 21.21
CA ARG A 103 5.16 -0.11 22.40
C ARG A 103 5.47 -1.60 22.44
N GLY A 104 5.43 -2.27 21.30
CA GLY A 104 5.65 -3.72 21.23
C GLY A 104 6.00 -4.17 19.82
N ALA A 105 6.75 -5.27 19.74
CA ALA A 105 7.15 -5.90 18.50
C ALA A 105 7.16 -7.44 18.64
N ARG A 106 6.85 -8.15 17.56
CA ARG A 106 6.97 -9.61 17.44
C ARG A 106 7.65 -9.98 16.14
N ASN A 107 8.57 -10.95 16.15
CA ASN A 107 9.42 -11.27 14.98
C ASN A 107 9.69 -12.77 14.76
N ASP A 108 9.06 -13.66 15.51
CA ASP A 108 9.37 -15.09 15.56
C ASP A 108 8.36 -16.00 14.84
N MET A 109 7.20 -15.46 14.42
CA MET A 109 6.14 -16.21 13.75
C MET A 109 6.57 -16.63 12.35
N ALA A 110 6.32 -17.88 11.98
CA ALA A 110 6.51 -18.34 10.60
C ALA A 110 5.57 -17.62 9.64
N ASP A 111 6.09 -17.31 8.45
CA ASP A 111 5.28 -16.89 7.31
C ASP A 111 4.57 -18.12 6.73
N ARG A 112 3.24 -18.08 6.71
CA ARG A 112 2.41 -19.17 6.20
C ARG A 112 1.03 -18.64 5.83
N LEU A 113 0.67 -18.80 4.55
CA LEU A 113 -0.67 -18.40 4.11
C LEU A 113 -1.74 -19.25 4.81
N VAL A 114 -2.73 -18.56 5.37
CA VAL A 114 -3.92 -19.18 5.96
C VAL A 114 -4.88 -19.53 4.82
N GLN A 115 -5.16 -20.82 4.67
CA GLN A 115 -6.03 -21.34 3.60
C GLN A 115 -7.25 -22.10 4.17
N THR A 116 -7.17 -22.56 5.42
CA THR A 116 -8.20 -23.39 6.06
C THR A 116 -8.60 -22.87 7.44
N GLU A 117 -9.71 -23.38 7.98
CA GLU A 117 -10.14 -23.06 9.35
C GLU A 117 -9.18 -23.61 10.41
N ILE A 118 -8.51 -24.72 10.12
CA ILE A 118 -7.43 -25.25 10.98
C ILE A 118 -6.28 -24.23 11.04
N ASP A 119 -5.95 -23.62 9.91
CA ASP A 119 -4.91 -22.60 9.85
C ASP A 119 -5.25 -21.37 10.67
N ARG A 120 -6.50 -20.90 10.54
CA ARG A 120 -7.05 -19.78 11.32
C ARG A 120 -7.01 -20.08 12.81
N ALA A 121 -7.46 -21.27 13.22
CA ALA A 121 -7.45 -21.67 14.63
C ALA A 121 -6.02 -21.70 15.20
N GLY A 122 -5.03 -22.12 14.40
CA GLY A 122 -3.62 -22.18 14.80
C GLY A 122 -2.96 -20.83 15.09
N VAL A 123 -3.56 -19.72 14.67
CA VAL A 123 -3.05 -18.35 14.90
C VAL A 123 -3.92 -17.53 15.86
N LYS A 124 -4.90 -18.14 16.52
CA LYS A 124 -5.79 -17.47 17.47
C LYS A 124 -5.00 -16.78 18.59
N GLY A 125 -5.33 -15.51 18.87
CA GLY A 125 -4.61 -14.63 19.81
C GLY A 125 -3.27 -14.09 19.29
N ARG A 126 -2.88 -14.46 18.06
CA ARG A 126 -1.66 -14.02 17.36
C ARG A 126 -1.97 -13.64 15.92
N GLU A 127 -3.18 -13.16 15.66
CA GLU A 127 -3.70 -12.87 14.33
C GLU A 127 -2.84 -11.84 13.61
N CYS A 128 -2.30 -10.85 14.35
CA CYS A 128 -1.38 -9.85 13.80
C CYS A 128 -0.06 -10.43 13.27
N GLY A 129 0.31 -11.67 13.64
CA GLY A 129 1.58 -12.24 13.20
C GLY A 129 2.78 -11.53 13.82
N ASN A 130 3.87 -11.45 13.05
CA ASN A 130 4.96 -10.51 13.33
C ASN A 130 4.48 -9.09 13.03
N GLY A 131 4.91 -8.14 13.85
CA GLY A 131 4.41 -6.79 13.72
C GLY A 131 4.98 -5.83 14.74
N VAL A 132 4.61 -4.57 14.57
CA VAL A 132 5.06 -3.45 15.41
C VAL A 132 3.84 -2.61 15.79
N VAL A 133 3.79 -2.19 17.05
CA VAL A 133 2.84 -1.17 17.52
C VAL A 133 3.61 0.09 17.87
N LEU A 134 3.27 1.20 17.24
CA LEU A 134 3.79 2.53 17.57
C LEU A 134 2.73 3.31 18.33
N VAL A 135 3.17 3.96 19.41
CA VAL A 135 2.38 4.99 20.10
C VAL A 135 2.86 6.35 19.66
N HIS A 136 1.90 7.25 19.52
CA HIS A 136 2.10 8.63 19.10
C HIS A 136 1.53 9.56 20.17
N GLU A 137 1.70 10.86 19.98
CA GLU A 137 1.12 11.86 20.86
C GLU A 137 -0.42 11.81 20.83
N ASP A 138 -1.03 12.42 21.84
CA ASP A 138 -2.48 12.50 22.00
C ASP A 138 -3.24 11.16 21.96
N GLY A 139 -2.61 10.03 22.32
CA GLY A 139 -3.31 8.73 22.36
C GLY A 139 -3.55 8.09 20.98
N TRP A 140 -2.88 8.58 19.94
CA TRP A 140 -2.85 7.94 18.62
C TRP A 140 -1.94 6.69 18.64
N GLU A 141 -2.34 5.67 17.89
CA GLU A 141 -1.56 4.43 17.71
C GLU A 141 -1.61 3.94 16.27
N THR A 142 -0.50 3.39 15.79
CA THR A 142 -0.45 2.62 14.53
C THR A 142 0.06 1.21 14.80
N GLN A 143 -0.56 0.22 14.16
CA GLN A 143 -0.16 -1.18 14.25
C GLN A 143 0.08 -1.74 12.84
N TYR A 144 1.24 -2.35 12.66
CA TYR A 144 1.70 -2.95 11.40
C TYR A 144 1.79 -4.46 11.60
N CYS A 145 0.94 -5.22 10.94
CA CYS A 145 0.82 -6.67 11.09
C CYS A 145 1.30 -7.43 9.85
N HIS A 146 1.48 -8.75 10.02
CA HIS A 146 1.86 -9.72 8.98
C HIS A 146 3.26 -9.53 8.41
N LEU A 147 4.19 -8.96 9.18
CA LEU A 147 5.56 -8.77 8.74
C LEU A 147 6.28 -10.11 8.55
N GLN A 148 7.30 -10.12 7.69
CA GLN A 148 8.09 -11.31 7.42
C GLN A 148 8.87 -11.75 8.67
N LYS A 149 8.94 -13.06 8.92
CA LYS A 149 9.73 -13.63 10.02
C LYS A 149 11.17 -13.13 9.99
N GLY A 150 11.68 -12.72 11.15
CA GLY A 150 13.05 -12.23 11.30
C GLY A 150 13.32 -10.87 10.66
N SER A 151 12.33 -10.23 10.02
CA SER A 151 12.55 -8.94 9.32
C SER A 151 12.32 -7.71 10.19
N VAL A 152 11.64 -7.83 11.33
CA VAL A 152 11.36 -6.68 12.22
C VAL A 152 12.68 -6.11 12.73
N ALA A 153 12.89 -4.82 12.48
CA ALA A 153 14.16 -4.12 12.68
C ALA A 153 14.20 -3.25 13.94
N VAL A 154 13.15 -3.30 14.76
CA VAL A 154 12.94 -2.43 15.92
C VAL A 154 12.51 -3.25 17.14
N LYS A 155 12.65 -2.67 18.33
CA LYS A 155 12.25 -3.26 19.61
C LYS A 155 11.48 -2.26 20.46
N ALA A 156 10.80 -2.76 21.49
CA ALA A 156 10.06 -1.93 22.44
C ALA A 156 10.96 -0.84 23.05
N GLY A 157 10.43 0.38 23.13
CA GLY A 157 11.12 1.57 23.62
C GLY A 157 11.88 2.36 22.57
N ASP A 158 12.11 1.83 21.36
CA ASP A 158 12.78 2.57 20.29
C ASP A 158 11.96 3.80 19.88
N LYS A 159 12.65 4.93 19.68
CA LYS A 159 12.08 6.13 19.05
C LYS A 159 12.18 5.98 17.53
N ILE A 160 11.08 6.16 16.84
CA ILE A 160 10.93 5.91 15.41
C ILE A 160 10.61 7.21 14.70
N ALA A 161 11.38 7.52 13.65
CA ALA A 161 11.05 8.63 12.75
C ALA A 161 10.04 8.17 11.68
N ARG A 162 9.26 9.13 11.15
CA ARG A 162 8.45 8.89 9.94
C ARG A 162 9.33 8.36 8.81
N GLY A 163 8.84 7.35 8.08
CA GLY A 163 9.56 6.72 6.98
C GLY A 163 10.67 5.76 7.42
N GLN A 164 10.94 5.62 8.72
CA GLN A 164 11.91 4.65 9.20
C GLN A 164 11.40 3.23 8.95
N LYS A 165 12.29 2.35 8.48
CA LYS A 165 11.99 0.94 8.25
C LYS A 165 11.66 0.22 9.55
N LEU A 166 10.51 -0.44 9.58
CA LEU A 166 10.02 -1.30 10.67
C LEU A 166 10.30 -2.78 10.41
N GLY A 167 10.26 -3.19 9.13
CA GLY A 167 10.51 -4.56 8.71
C GLY A 167 10.24 -4.76 7.22
N ARG A 168 9.83 -5.97 6.82
CA ARG A 168 9.41 -6.28 5.45
C ARG A 168 8.00 -6.87 5.44
N ILE A 169 7.28 -6.64 4.34
CA ILE A 169 6.01 -7.31 4.05
C ILE A 169 6.23 -8.82 4.10
N GLY A 170 5.35 -9.51 4.79
CA GLY A 170 5.34 -10.96 4.93
C GLY A 170 3.93 -11.51 4.85
N TYR A 171 3.73 -12.66 5.49
CA TYR A 171 2.46 -13.37 5.52
C TYR A 171 2.38 -14.24 6.79
N SER A 172 2.82 -13.68 7.91
CA SER A 172 2.72 -14.30 9.23
C SER A 172 1.38 -13.98 9.90
N GLY A 173 0.95 -14.84 10.83
CA GLY A 173 -0.34 -14.66 11.52
C GLY A 173 -1.53 -14.99 10.61
N LEU A 174 -2.60 -14.21 10.72
CA LEU A 174 -3.85 -14.40 9.98
C LEU A 174 -3.80 -13.70 8.61
N ALA A 175 -2.99 -14.24 7.69
CA ALA A 175 -2.80 -13.66 6.36
C ALA A 175 -3.09 -14.68 5.25
N ALA A 176 -3.99 -14.33 4.31
CA ALA A 176 -4.30 -15.18 3.15
C ALA A 176 -3.48 -14.83 1.89
N PHE A 177 -2.73 -13.72 1.94
CA PHE A 177 -1.82 -13.21 0.90
C PHE A 177 -0.70 -12.40 1.55
N ALA A 178 0.38 -12.12 0.81
CA ALA A 178 1.51 -11.35 1.32
C ALA A 178 1.20 -9.84 1.37
N HIS A 179 1.16 -9.27 2.57
CA HIS A 179 0.80 -7.86 2.79
C HIS A 179 1.29 -7.33 4.14
N VAL A 180 1.23 -6.01 4.31
CA VAL A 180 1.17 -5.39 5.63
C VAL A 180 -0.24 -4.85 5.87
N HIS A 181 -0.78 -5.16 7.05
CA HIS A 181 -2.03 -4.58 7.53
C HIS A 181 -1.70 -3.43 8.47
N LEU A 182 -2.15 -2.22 8.11
CA LEU A 182 -2.03 -1.02 8.95
C LEU A 182 -3.36 -0.74 9.65
N SER A 183 -3.41 -0.91 10.97
CA SER A 183 -4.50 -0.38 11.79
C SER A 183 -4.12 0.98 12.39
N VAL A 184 -5.08 1.89 12.45
CA VAL A 184 -4.95 3.18 13.15
C VAL A 184 -5.96 3.24 14.28
N ARG A 185 -5.54 3.72 15.46
CA ARG A 185 -6.41 3.87 16.62
C ARG A 185 -6.23 5.22 17.28
N LYS A 186 -7.29 5.71 17.90
CA LYS A 186 -7.30 6.86 18.81
C LYS A 186 -7.94 6.41 20.11
N ASP A 187 -7.21 6.52 21.21
CA ASP A 187 -7.70 6.14 22.55
C ASP A 187 -8.31 4.72 22.58
N GLY A 188 -7.69 3.79 21.83
CA GLY A 188 -8.12 2.40 21.69
C GLY A 188 -9.21 2.13 20.64
N ALA A 189 -9.91 3.15 20.13
CA ALA A 189 -10.92 3.00 19.09
C ALA A 189 -10.29 2.93 17.70
N VAL A 190 -10.78 2.04 16.83
CA VAL A 190 -10.36 1.98 15.41
C VAL A 190 -10.74 3.27 14.71
N VAL A 191 -9.82 3.81 13.93
CA VAL A 191 -10.02 5.01 13.11
C VAL A 191 -9.75 4.66 11.66
N ASP A 192 -10.66 5.08 10.78
CA ASP A 192 -10.38 5.04 9.35
C ASP A 192 -9.47 6.22 8.95
N PRO A 193 -8.33 5.97 8.28
CA PRO A 193 -7.41 7.03 7.88
C PRO A 193 -7.93 8.02 6.83
N PHE A 194 -8.92 7.65 6.02
CA PHE A 194 -9.50 8.54 5.02
C PHE A 194 -10.49 9.52 5.64
N TRP A 195 -11.27 9.05 6.62
CA TRP A 195 -12.27 9.85 7.32
C TRP A 195 -11.77 10.50 8.62
N GLY A 196 -10.64 10.03 9.16
CA GLY A 196 -10.03 10.52 10.40
C GLY A 196 -10.86 10.30 11.66
N ARG A 197 -11.84 9.40 11.60
CA ARG A 197 -12.74 9.06 12.71
C ARG A 197 -13.13 7.58 12.65
N SER A 198 -13.74 7.09 13.73
CA SER A 198 -14.18 5.70 13.82
C SER A 198 -15.36 5.38 12.87
N PRO A 199 -15.45 4.14 12.36
CA PRO A 199 -16.63 3.63 11.65
C PRO A 199 -17.94 3.95 12.39
N SER A 200 -18.96 4.42 11.65
CA SER A 200 -20.26 4.80 12.21
C SER A 200 -21.35 4.83 11.15
N LYS A 201 -22.62 4.74 11.59
CA LYS A 201 -23.80 4.88 10.71
C LYS A 201 -23.87 6.23 10.00
N ASP A 202 -23.22 7.26 10.53
CA ASP A 202 -23.19 8.58 9.89
C ASP A 202 -22.20 8.63 8.73
N ILE A 203 -21.10 7.87 8.80
CA ILE A 203 -20.21 7.69 7.64
C ILE A 203 -20.91 6.91 6.54
N LEU A 204 -21.68 5.86 6.88
CA LEU A 204 -22.48 5.13 5.89
C LEU A 204 -23.40 6.06 5.10
N LYS A 205 -24.10 6.98 5.79
CA LYS A 205 -24.92 8.01 5.15
C LYS A 205 -24.08 8.98 4.32
N ALA A 206 -22.93 9.43 4.85
CA ALA A 206 -22.03 10.34 4.14
C ALA A 206 -21.58 9.75 2.79
N CYS A 207 -21.33 8.44 2.70
CA CYS A 207 -20.98 7.78 1.44
C CYS A 207 -22.06 7.84 0.35
N THR A 208 -23.29 8.23 0.69
CA THR A 208 -24.35 8.47 -0.31
C THR A 208 -24.37 9.91 -0.84
N VAL A 209 -23.63 10.83 -0.21
CA VAL A 209 -23.71 12.27 -0.46
C VAL A 209 -22.37 12.98 -0.63
N SER A 210 -21.25 12.41 -0.14
CA SER A 210 -19.93 13.06 -0.12
C SER A 210 -18.77 12.06 0.04
N GLU A 211 -17.62 12.42 -0.53
CA GLU A 211 -16.34 11.70 -0.36
C GLU A 211 -15.54 12.28 0.84
N PRO A 212 -14.57 11.53 1.40
CA PRO A 212 -13.70 12.04 2.45
C PRO A 212 -12.91 13.28 1.98
N SER A 213 -12.87 14.33 2.79
CA SER A 213 -12.12 15.56 2.48
C SER A 213 -10.67 15.48 2.96
N GLN A 214 -9.79 16.27 2.35
CA GLN A 214 -8.39 16.41 2.78
C GLN A 214 -8.28 16.98 4.21
N GLU A 215 -9.28 17.72 4.69
CA GLU A 215 -9.29 18.24 6.06
C GLU A 215 -9.49 17.13 7.09
N THR A 216 -10.40 16.19 6.80
CA THR A 216 -10.72 15.05 7.67
C THR A 216 -9.73 13.90 7.54
N SER A 217 -9.05 13.77 6.40
CA SER A 217 -8.11 12.67 6.19
C SER A 217 -6.88 12.77 7.10
N LEU A 218 -6.43 11.63 7.60
CA LEU A 218 -5.15 11.50 8.29
C LEU A 218 -4.00 11.30 7.31
N TRP A 219 -4.25 10.96 6.05
CA TRP A 219 -3.19 10.84 5.06
C TRP A 219 -2.57 12.21 4.75
N GLN A 220 -1.25 12.23 4.52
CA GLN A 220 -0.60 13.41 3.97
C GLN A 220 -1.16 13.72 2.58
N ASN A 221 -1.09 15.00 2.17
CA ASN A 221 -1.61 15.48 0.90
C ASN A 221 -1.14 14.60 -0.28
N GLY A 222 -2.07 14.20 -1.13
CA GLY A 222 -1.81 13.35 -2.30
C GLY A 222 -1.67 11.86 -2.00
N VAL A 223 -1.34 11.45 -0.76
CA VAL A 223 -1.25 10.03 -0.40
C VAL A 223 -2.62 9.36 -0.53
N GLY A 224 -3.68 10.00 -0.03
CA GLY A 224 -5.04 9.46 -0.12
C GLY A 224 -5.43 9.12 -1.57
N ASP A 225 -5.15 10.01 -2.52
CA ASP A 225 -5.49 9.82 -3.93
C ASP A 225 -4.69 8.66 -4.56
N LEU A 226 -3.39 8.55 -4.25
CA LEU A 226 -2.56 7.43 -4.68
C LEU A 226 -3.11 6.08 -4.19
N LEU A 227 -3.65 6.03 -2.97
CA LEU A 227 -4.27 4.81 -2.44
C LEU A 227 -5.56 4.46 -3.17
N LYS A 228 -6.42 5.46 -3.47
CA LYS A 228 -7.66 5.24 -4.23
C LYS A 228 -7.36 4.64 -5.60
N ASP A 229 -6.38 5.18 -6.30
CA ASP A 229 -5.95 4.72 -7.63
C ASP A 229 -5.36 3.31 -7.59
N ALA A 230 -4.72 2.93 -6.48
CA ALA A 230 -4.15 1.60 -6.28
C ALA A 230 -5.20 0.53 -5.87
N SER A 231 -6.46 0.91 -5.67
CA SER A 231 -7.56 0.00 -5.28
C SER A 231 -8.14 -0.76 -6.47
N GLY A 232 -7.38 -1.73 -6.95
CA GLY A 232 -7.85 -2.79 -7.83
C GLY A 232 -8.11 -2.36 -9.27
N SER A 233 -7.44 -3.08 -10.15
CA SER A 233 -7.62 -2.95 -11.59
C SER A 233 -7.16 -4.24 -12.26
N LEU A 234 -5.86 -4.39 -12.45
CA LEU A 234 -5.20 -5.62 -12.90
C LEU A 234 -3.84 -5.65 -12.21
N ILE A 235 -3.53 -6.72 -11.49
CA ILE A 235 -2.29 -6.78 -10.68
C ILE A 235 -1.24 -7.68 -11.29
N GLU A 236 -1.64 -8.70 -12.05
CA GLU A 236 -0.71 -9.67 -12.61
C GLU A 236 -1.23 -10.17 -13.94
N LEU A 237 -0.36 -10.16 -14.96
CA LEU A 237 -0.65 -10.68 -16.28
C LEU A 237 0.56 -11.47 -16.75
N GLY A 238 0.34 -12.59 -17.41
CA GLY A 238 1.43 -13.42 -17.88
C GLY A 238 0.96 -14.62 -18.66
N PHE A 239 1.92 -15.47 -18.99
CA PHE A 239 1.68 -16.74 -19.68
C PHE A 239 2.06 -17.91 -18.78
N ALA A 240 1.27 -18.97 -18.84
CA ALA A 240 1.50 -20.21 -18.10
C ALA A 240 1.23 -21.44 -18.97
N ASP A 241 1.82 -22.57 -18.61
CA ASP A 241 1.65 -23.87 -19.26
C ASP A 241 0.29 -24.55 -18.96
N GLY A 242 -0.56 -23.91 -18.15
CA GLY A 242 -1.89 -24.38 -17.80
C GLY A 242 -2.65 -23.40 -16.88
N PRO A 243 -3.95 -23.66 -16.63
CA PRO A 243 -4.73 -22.90 -15.66
C PRO A 243 -4.13 -23.00 -14.25
N MET A 244 -4.22 -21.91 -13.49
CA MET A 244 -3.66 -21.80 -12.14
C MET A 244 -4.74 -21.47 -11.11
N SER A 245 -4.56 -21.92 -9.88
CA SER A 245 -5.40 -21.50 -8.76
C SER A 245 -4.94 -20.14 -8.21
N THR A 246 -5.80 -19.50 -7.41
CA THR A 246 -5.40 -18.32 -6.61
C THR A 246 -4.21 -18.65 -5.70
N VAL A 247 -4.15 -19.85 -5.14
CA VAL A 247 -3.07 -20.25 -4.23
C VAL A 247 -1.73 -20.33 -4.97
N ASP A 248 -1.72 -20.85 -6.20
CA ASP A 248 -0.50 -20.91 -7.03
C ASP A 248 0.03 -19.51 -7.30
N LEU A 249 -0.86 -18.57 -7.62
CA LEU A 249 -0.52 -17.16 -7.84
C LEU A 249 0.00 -16.49 -6.56
N GLU A 250 -0.63 -16.71 -5.40
CA GLU A 250 -0.13 -16.18 -4.12
C GLU A 250 1.22 -16.79 -3.72
N ASN A 251 1.48 -18.03 -4.09
CA ASN A 251 2.78 -18.68 -3.90
C ASN A 251 3.84 -18.29 -4.95
N GLY A 252 3.46 -17.52 -5.98
CA GLY A 252 4.33 -17.22 -7.13
C GLY A 252 4.77 -18.48 -7.89
N SER A 253 3.94 -19.52 -7.89
CA SER A 253 4.20 -20.84 -8.50
C SER A 253 3.61 -20.90 -9.90
N ILE A 254 4.16 -20.07 -10.79
CA ILE A 254 3.73 -19.95 -12.19
C ILE A 254 4.74 -20.69 -13.06
N SER A 255 4.30 -21.73 -13.74
CA SER A 255 5.12 -22.48 -14.69
C SER A 255 5.09 -21.79 -16.06
N SER A 256 6.26 -21.40 -16.56
CA SER A 256 6.38 -20.81 -17.90
C SER A 256 6.08 -21.85 -18.98
N PRO A 257 5.36 -21.49 -20.06
CA PRO A 257 5.13 -22.39 -21.18
C PRO A 257 6.45 -22.83 -21.84
N LEU A 258 6.50 -24.09 -22.26
CA LEU A 258 7.53 -24.70 -23.08
C LEU A 258 6.94 -25.07 -24.45
N ALA A 259 7.80 -25.38 -25.41
CA ALA A 259 7.39 -25.69 -26.78
C ALA A 259 6.42 -26.89 -26.85
N ASP A 260 6.52 -27.82 -25.91
CA ASP A 260 5.70 -29.02 -25.78
C ASP A 260 4.71 -28.99 -24.60
N SER A 261 4.53 -27.83 -23.94
CA SER A 261 3.54 -27.69 -22.87
C SER A 261 2.14 -28.05 -23.36
N GLY A 262 1.42 -28.87 -22.59
CA GLY A 262 0.08 -29.34 -22.95
C GLY A 262 -0.97 -28.24 -23.10
N ALA A 263 -0.72 -27.05 -22.54
CA ALA A 263 -1.48 -25.84 -22.81
C ALA A 263 -0.55 -24.60 -22.87
N LEU A 264 -1.04 -23.56 -23.53
CA LEU A 264 -0.47 -22.22 -23.47
C LEU A 264 -1.63 -21.28 -23.15
N VAL A 265 -1.59 -20.69 -21.95
CA VAL A 265 -2.63 -19.79 -21.45
C VAL A 265 -2.05 -18.43 -21.10
N PHE A 266 -2.70 -17.39 -21.58
CA PHE A 266 -2.57 -16.05 -21.04
C PHE A 266 -3.52 -15.90 -19.84
N PHE A 267 -3.03 -15.38 -18.73
CA PHE A 267 -3.84 -15.13 -17.54
C PHE A 267 -3.83 -13.65 -17.16
N ALA A 268 -4.91 -13.23 -16.51
CA ALA A 268 -5.04 -11.90 -15.92
C ALA A 268 -5.67 -12.02 -14.54
N ARG A 269 -4.97 -11.50 -13.53
CA ARG A 269 -5.38 -11.46 -12.14
C ARG A 269 -5.81 -10.05 -11.76
N ALA A 270 -6.99 -9.94 -11.17
CA ALA A 270 -7.56 -8.70 -10.68
C ALA A 270 -7.93 -8.83 -9.20
N ILE A 271 -7.94 -7.68 -8.51
CA ILE A 271 -8.39 -7.54 -7.13
C ILE A 271 -9.49 -6.49 -7.04
N ASN A 272 -10.29 -6.53 -5.97
CA ASN A 272 -11.36 -5.57 -5.67
C ASN A 272 -12.40 -5.43 -6.79
N LEU A 273 -12.79 -6.55 -7.39
CA LEU A 273 -13.81 -6.57 -8.44
C LEU A 273 -15.19 -6.33 -7.83
N ARG A 274 -16.00 -5.54 -8.54
CA ARG A 274 -17.38 -5.23 -8.17
C ARG A 274 -18.35 -6.18 -8.88
N LYS A 275 -19.53 -6.37 -8.29
CA LYS A 275 -20.66 -7.02 -8.99
C LYS A 275 -20.87 -6.36 -10.35
N GLY A 276 -21.00 -7.16 -11.40
CA GLY A 276 -21.17 -6.69 -12.78
C GLY A 276 -19.87 -6.48 -13.57
N ASP A 277 -18.71 -6.42 -12.92
CA ASP A 277 -17.42 -6.35 -13.60
C ASP A 277 -17.20 -7.58 -14.49
N ARG A 278 -16.41 -7.44 -15.55
CA ARG A 278 -15.95 -8.59 -16.35
C ARG A 278 -14.55 -8.35 -16.90
N LEU A 279 -13.83 -9.44 -17.17
CA LEU A 279 -12.53 -9.40 -17.83
C LEU A 279 -12.67 -9.81 -19.30
N VAL A 280 -12.02 -9.05 -20.18
CA VAL A 280 -11.88 -9.35 -21.60
C VAL A 280 -10.41 -9.60 -21.87
N LEU A 281 -10.06 -10.78 -22.38
CA LEU A 281 -8.70 -11.18 -22.70
C LEU A 281 -8.58 -11.45 -24.19
N LYS A 282 -7.45 -11.04 -24.78
CA LYS A 282 -7.06 -11.31 -26.15
C LYS A 282 -5.60 -11.75 -26.17
N VAL A 283 -5.27 -12.66 -27.08
CA VAL A 283 -3.92 -13.20 -27.26
C VAL A 283 -3.61 -13.23 -28.75
N GLN A 284 -2.52 -12.59 -29.12
CA GLN A 284 -1.89 -12.69 -30.43
C GLN A 284 -0.69 -13.63 -30.32
N GLY A 285 -0.53 -14.53 -31.27
CA GLY A 285 0.64 -15.38 -31.42
C GLY A 285 1.43 -15.05 -32.69
N PRO A 286 2.48 -15.82 -32.99
CA PRO A 286 3.34 -15.61 -34.17
C PRO A 286 2.57 -15.64 -35.50
N GLU A 287 1.47 -16.40 -35.54
CA GLU A 287 0.67 -16.65 -36.74
C GLU A 287 -0.64 -15.82 -36.78
N GLY A 288 -0.79 -14.83 -35.88
CA GLY A 288 -1.99 -13.99 -35.75
C GLY A 288 -2.82 -14.33 -34.52
N GLU A 289 -4.15 -14.21 -34.61
CA GLU A 289 -5.03 -14.36 -33.44
C GLU A 289 -4.92 -15.77 -32.82
N PHE A 290 -4.45 -15.80 -31.57
CA PHE A 290 -4.25 -17.03 -30.84
C PHE A 290 -5.44 -17.36 -29.96
N ALA A 291 -5.95 -16.44 -29.14
CA ALA A 291 -7.12 -16.74 -28.31
C ALA A 291 -7.83 -15.46 -27.89
N ALA A 292 -9.12 -15.57 -27.61
CA ALA A 292 -9.86 -14.50 -26.97
C ALA A 292 -10.88 -15.09 -26.00
N SER A 293 -11.15 -14.37 -24.92
CA SER A 293 -12.22 -14.72 -23.98
C SER A 293 -12.87 -13.48 -23.41
N THR A 294 -14.20 -13.46 -23.37
CA THR A 294 -14.97 -12.45 -22.65
C THR A 294 -15.69 -13.12 -21.49
N GLY A 295 -15.29 -12.79 -20.26
CA GLY A 295 -15.92 -13.30 -19.05
C GLY A 295 -17.37 -12.83 -18.92
N LYS A 296 -18.19 -13.64 -18.24
CA LYS A 296 -19.52 -13.20 -17.80
C LYS A 296 -19.37 -12.11 -16.72
N PRO A 297 -20.34 -11.18 -16.60
CA PRO A 297 -20.40 -10.26 -15.47
C PRO A 297 -20.33 -11.00 -14.13
N MET A 298 -19.56 -10.46 -13.19
CA MET A 298 -19.42 -11.04 -11.86
C MET A 298 -20.77 -11.03 -11.14
N PRO A 299 -21.23 -12.17 -10.59
CA PRO A 299 -22.52 -12.24 -9.90
C PRO A 299 -22.53 -11.48 -8.57
N ARG A 300 -21.34 -11.27 -7.99
CA ARG A 300 -21.10 -10.54 -6.73
C ARG A 300 -19.69 -9.95 -6.75
N SER A 301 -19.40 -9.00 -5.87
CA SER A 301 -18.04 -8.50 -5.66
C SER A 301 -17.09 -9.64 -5.25
N LYS A 302 -15.82 -9.51 -5.65
CA LYS A 302 -14.76 -10.50 -5.41
C LYS A 302 -13.49 -9.78 -4.98
N ALA A 303 -12.93 -10.18 -3.84
CA ALA A 303 -11.63 -9.69 -3.39
C ALA A 303 -10.52 -9.98 -4.43
N GLN A 304 -10.58 -11.15 -5.07
CA GLN A 304 -9.68 -11.55 -6.15
C GLN A 304 -10.40 -12.40 -7.19
N TRP A 305 -9.98 -12.28 -8.45
CA TRP A 305 -10.38 -13.15 -9.54
C TRP A 305 -9.23 -13.33 -10.55
N VAL A 306 -9.13 -14.51 -11.14
CA VAL A 306 -8.23 -14.79 -12.27
C VAL A 306 -9.04 -15.25 -13.47
N ALA A 307 -8.74 -14.69 -14.64
CA ALA A 307 -9.28 -15.12 -15.92
C ALA A 307 -8.16 -15.64 -16.82
N PHE A 308 -8.53 -16.53 -17.74
CA PHE A 308 -7.59 -17.19 -18.66
C PHE A 308 -8.12 -17.13 -20.08
N SER A 309 -7.21 -17.03 -21.05
CA SER A 309 -7.48 -17.23 -22.47
C SER A 309 -6.32 -17.99 -23.09
N GLY A 310 -6.60 -19.09 -23.79
CA GLY A 310 -5.54 -19.94 -24.32
C GLY A 310 -6.07 -21.18 -25.01
N ARG A 311 -5.15 -22.05 -25.41
CA ARG A 311 -5.45 -23.31 -26.13
C ARG A 311 -4.73 -24.48 -25.48
N LYS A 312 -5.31 -25.67 -25.65
CA LYS A 312 -4.59 -26.94 -25.42
C LYS A 312 -3.75 -27.25 -26.66
N LEU A 313 -2.58 -27.84 -26.46
CA LEU A 313 -1.72 -28.28 -27.56
C LEU A 313 -2.44 -29.37 -28.35
N ARG A 314 -2.52 -29.21 -29.67
CA ARG A 314 -3.12 -30.18 -30.60
C ARG A 314 -2.10 -30.84 -31.51
N GLU A 315 -0.96 -30.20 -31.69
CA GLU A 315 0.16 -30.69 -32.49
C GLU A 315 1.31 -31.14 -31.58
N LYS A 316 2.50 -31.38 -32.15
CA LYS A 316 3.67 -31.78 -31.36
C LYS A 316 4.29 -30.62 -30.57
N ARG A 317 4.19 -29.39 -31.09
CA ARG A 317 4.79 -28.19 -30.50
C ARG A 317 3.97 -26.94 -30.79
N TRP A 318 4.12 -25.92 -29.96
CA TRP A 318 3.64 -24.56 -30.22
C TRP A 318 4.54 -23.86 -31.24
N PRO A 319 3.99 -22.98 -32.10
CA PRO A 319 4.79 -22.12 -32.97
C PRO A 319 5.77 -21.26 -32.16
N ALA A 320 7.06 -21.33 -32.51
CA ALA A 320 8.06 -20.44 -31.94
C ALA A 320 7.77 -18.98 -32.31
N GLY A 321 8.11 -18.07 -31.42
CA GLY A 321 7.98 -16.63 -31.63
C GLY A 321 7.29 -15.91 -30.48
N THR A 322 6.77 -14.72 -30.79
CA THR A 322 6.19 -13.84 -29.78
C THR A 322 4.70 -14.06 -29.60
N TYR A 323 4.30 -14.23 -28.36
CA TYR A 323 2.93 -14.17 -27.89
C TYR A 323 2.69 -12.86 -27.12
N GLN A 324 1.59 -12.18 -27.40
CA GLN A 324 1.18 -10.95 -26.73
C GLN A 324 -0.24 -11.11 -26.19
N GLY A 325 -0.39 -10.98 -24.88
CA GLY A 325 -1.67 -11.00 -24.20
C GLY A 325 -2.11 -9.59 -23.82
N GLU A 326 -3.39 -9.29 -23.97
CA GLU A 326 -4.03 -8.07 -23.51
C GLU A 326 -5.22 -8.43 -22.62
N ALA A 327 -5.32 -7.80 -21.46
CA ALA A 327 -6.49 -7.91 -20.59
C ALA A 327 -7.10 -6.54 -20.32
N VAL A 328 -8.43 -6.50 -20.27
CA VAL A 328 -9.22 -5.31 -19.95
C VAL A 328 -10.25 -5.66 -18.86
N LEU A 329 -10.23 -4.92 -17.76
CA LEU A 329 -11.31 -4.93 -16.77
C LEU A 329 -12.39 -3.93 -17.23
N VAL A 330 -13.61 -4.43 -17.39
CA VAL A 330 -14.77 -3.64 -17.82
C VAL A 330 -15.77 -3.54 -16.67
N ARG A 331 -16.16 -2.31 -16.34
CA ARG A 331 -17.15 -1.96 -15.32
C ARG A 331 -18.21 -1.07 -15.93
N ASN A 332 -19.48 -1.44 -15.80
CA ASN A 332 -20.61 -0.69 -16.37
C ASN A 332 -20.43 -0.36 -17.87
N GLY A 333 -19.85 -1.30 -18.63
CA GLY A 333 -19.58 -1.13 -20.07
C GLY A 333 -18.35 -0.30 -20.43
N LYS A 334 -17.63 0.27 -19.45
CA LYS A 334 -16.41 1.06 -19.67
C LYS A 334 -15.17 0.30 -19.23
N ALA A 335 -14.07 0.44 -19.98
CA ALA A 335 -12.77 -0.05 -19.54
C ALA A 335 -12.29 0.78 -18.34
N VAL A 336 -12.04 0.11 -17.22
CA VAL A 336 -11.49 0.73 -16.00
C VAL A 336 -10.04 0.34 -15.74
N SER A 337 -9.56 -0.74 -16.36
CA SER A 337 -8.16 -1.12 -16.38
C SER A 337 -7.79 -1.82 -17.68
N ARG A 338 -6.54 -1.67 -18.11
CA ARG A 338 -5.94 -2.41 -19.21
C ARG A 338 -4.50 -2.77 -18.86
N GLY A 339 -4.09 -3.97 -19.24
CA GLY A 339 -2.70 -4.42 -19.13
C GLY A 339 -2.32 -5.32 -20.30
N THR A 340 -1.02 -5.43 -20.55
CA THR A 340 -0.48 -6.35 -21.56
C THR A 340 0.68 -7.16 -20.98
N ALA A 341 0.91 -8.35 -21.51
CA ALA A 341 2.09 -9.16 -21.23
C ALA A 341 2.65 -9.72 -22.53
N ARG A 342 3.97 -9.88 -22.58
CA ARG A 342 4.68 -10.48 -23.71
C ARG A 342 5.41 -11.74 -23.24
N PHE A 343 5.35 -12.78 -24.05
CA PHE A 343 6.10 -14.02 -23.88
C PHE A 343 6.76 -14.39 -25.20
N VAL A 344 8.00 -14.85 -25.16
CA VAL A 344 8.73 -15.34 -26.33
C VAL A 344 8.99 -16.81 -26.11
N LEU A 345 8.55 -17.63 -27.06
CA LEU A 345 8.78 -19.05 -27.08
C LEU A 345 9.85 -19.38 -28.12
N ASP A 346 10.90 -20.06 -27.69
CA ASP A 346 12.03 -20.47 -28.54
C ASP A 346 11.70 -21.67 -29.44
#